data_AF-A0A0N8KQN7-F1
#
_entry.id   AF-A0A0N8KQN7-F1
#
_cell.length_a   1.000
_cell.length_b   1.000
_cell.length_c   1.000
_cell.angle_alpha   90.00
_cell.angle_beta   90.00
_cell.angle_gamma   90.00
#
_symmetry.space_group_name_H-M   'P 1'
#
loop_
_entity.id
_entity.type
_entity.pdbx_description
1 polymer ?
#
loop_
_entity_poly.entity_id
_entity_poly.type
_entity_poly.pdbx_seq_one_letter_code
_entity_poly.pdbx_strand_id
1 'polypeptide(L)'
;MNIPLIPDLSNLKWLIIQQILKTIGSKRSQKIASRLKIQDIPISIDYIKILVLADTFEKDYSYVISEIFLKSPRIRIKSVENM
;
A
#
# COMPACT_ATOMS: atom_id res chain seq x y z
N MET A 1 11.21 5.86 19.41
CA MET A 1 9.88 5.22 19.57
C MET A 1 9.36 4.88 18.19
N ASN A 2 9.10 3.62 17.89
CA ASN A 2 8.49 3.23 16.62
C ASN A 2 6.99 3.52 16.70
N ILE A 3 6.57 4.63 16.08
CA ILE A 3 5.15 4.96 15.96
C ILE A 3 4.58 4.07 14.85
N PRO A 4 3.59 3.21 15.14
CA PRO A 4 3.07 2.25 14.17
C PRO A 4 2.56 2.98 12.92
N LEU A 5 2.75 2.34 11.75
CA LEU A 5 2.23 2.87 10.48
C LEU A 5 0.71 3.11 10.53
N ILE A 6 0.00 2.27 11.28
CA ILE A 6 -1.43 2.37 11.53
C ILE A 6 -1.58 3.04 12.90
N PRO A 7 -1.94 4.33 12.96
CA PRO A 7 -2.32 4.94 14.23
C PRO A 7 -3.65 4.35 14.72
N ASP A 8 -4.16 4.85 15.84
CA ASP A 8 -5.52 4.59 16.31
C ASP A 8 -6.52 4.52 15.12
N LEU A 9 -7.34 3.47 15.07
CA LEU A 9 -8.30 3.25 13.99
C LEU A 9 -9.35 4.37 13.89
N SER A 10 -9.52 5.15 14.96
CA SER A 10 -10.37 6.35 14.99
C SER A 10 -9.68 7.62 14.48
N ASN A 11 -8.38 7.55 14.16
CA ASN A 11 -7.61 8.68 13.65
C ASN A 11 -8.14 9.15 12.28
N LEU A 12 -8.38 10.46 12.14
CA LEU A 12 -8.92 11.03 10.91
C LEU A 12 -8.01 10.81 9.68
N LYS A 13 -6.67 10.90 9.84
CA LYS A 13 -5.73 10.59 8.75
C LYS A 13 -5.90 9.13 8.29
N TRP A 14 -6.14 8.21 9.23
CA TRP A 14 -6.38 6.80 8.92
C TRP A 14 -7.71 6.56 8.19
N LEU A 15 -8.79 7.20 8.63
CA LEU A 15 -10.09 7.10 7.95
C LEU A 15 -10.02 7.62 6.50
N ILE A 16 -9.35 8.74 6.29
CA ILE A 16 -9.16 9.33 4.96
C ILE A 16 -8.31 8.40 4.09
N ILE A 17 -7.18 7.91 4.60
CA ILE A 17 -6.28 7.08 3.80
C ILE A 17 -6.93 5.76 3.40
N GLN A 18 -7.75 5.16 4.26
CA GLN A 18 -8.51 3.96 3.91
C GLN A 18 -9.39 4.17 2.68
N GLN A 19 -10.09 5.31 2.60
CA GLN A 19 -10.96 5.61 1.46
C GLN A 19 -10.15 5.89 0.18
N ILE A 20 -8.99 6.54 0.30
CA ILE A 20 -8.07 6.77 -0.82
C ILE A 20 -7.52 5.44 -1.34
N LEU A 21 -7.01 4.57 -0.46
CA LEU A 21 -6.45 3.27 -0.82
C LEU A 21 -7.49 2.36 -1.47
N LYS A 22 -8.74 2.37 -0.96
CA LYS A 22 -9.87 1.65 -1.56
C LYS A 22 -10.15 2.15 -2.98
N THR A 23 -10.06 3.45 -3.20
CA THR A 23 -10.27 4.07 -4.52
C THR A 23 -9.14 3.68 -5.49
N ILE A 24 -7.88 3.80 -5.06
CA ILE A 24 -6.70 3.40 -5.86
C ILE A 24 -6.78 1.92 -6.25
N GLY A 25 -7.15 1.04 -5.31
CA GLY A 25 -7.27 -0.40 -5.55
C GLY A 25 -8.53 -0.84 -6.31
N SER A 26 -9.42 0.08 -6.67
CA SER A 26 -10.71 -0.27 -7.27
C SER A 26 -10.59 -0.85 -8.69
N LYS A 27 -11.56 -1.67 -9.09
CA LYS A 27 -11.69 -2.17 -10.48
C LYS A 27 -11.74 -1.02 -11.50
N ARG A 28 -12.32 0.12 -11.12
CA ARG A 28 -12.35 1.32 -11.97
C ARG A 28 -10.94 1.85 -12.20
N SER A 29 -10.14 2.00 -11.16
CA SER A 29 -8.76 2.46 -11.25
C SER A 29 -7.88 1.52 -12.07
N GLN A 30 -8.07 0.20 -11.91
CA GLN A 30 -7.40 -0.80 -12.76
C GLN A 30 -7.76 -0.65 -14.24
N LYS A 31 -9.05 -0.45 -14.57
CA LYS A 31 -9.49 -0.19 -15.95
C LYS A 31 -8.88 1.10 -16.51
N ILE A 32 -8.77 2.15 -15.70
CA ILE A 32 -8.14 3.42 -16.10
C ILE A 32 -6.65 3.19 -16.38
N ALA A 33 -5.93 2.53 -15.48
CA ALA A 33 -4.51 2.21 -15.66
C ALA A 33 -4.25 1.40 -16.93
N SER A 34 -5.11 0.40 -17.22
CA SER A 34 -5.06 -0.38 -18.45
C SER A 34 -5.25 0.48 -19.71
N ARG A 35 -6.23 1.40 -19.70
CA ARG A 35 -6.45 2.34 -20.82
C ARG A 35 -5.27 3.28 -21.04
N LEU A 36 -4.58 3.66 -19.96
CA LEU A 36 -3.36 4.47 -19.99
C LEU A 36 -2.11 3.66 -20.35
N LYS A 37 -2.25 2.36 -20.66
CA LYS A 37 -1.14 1.46 -21.02
C LYS A 37 -0.07 1.35 -19.92
N ILE A 38 -0.46 1.50 -18.66
CA ILE A 38 0.43 1.23 -17.53
C ILE A 38 0.71 -0.28 -17.51
N GLN A 39 1.99 -0.64 -17.52
CA GLN A 39 2.43 -2.02 -17.39
C GLN A 39 2.36 -2.47 -15.94
N ASP A 40 2.19 -3.77 -15.72
CA ASP A 40 2.15 -4.39 -14.39
C ASP A 40 1.21 -3.66 -13.42
N ILE A 41 -0.05 -3.47 -13.84
CA ILE A 41 -1.08 -2.73 -13.09
C ILE A 41 -1.15 -3.13 -11.60
N PRO A 42 -1.11 -4.42 -11.21
CA PRO A 42 -1.12 -4.79 -9.80
C PRO A 42 0.06 -4.21 -9.02
N ILE A 43 1.26 -4.31 -9.59
CA ILE A 43 2.51 -3.80 -8.99
C ILE A 43 2.46 -2.27 -8.90
N SER A 44 2.04 -1.61 -9.99
CA SER A 44 1.88 -0.15 -10.04
C SER A 44 0.90 0.36 -8.98
N ILE A 45 -0.23 -0.33 -8.79
CA ILE A 45 -1.22 0.01 -7.76
C ILE A 45 -0.62 -0.12 -6.36
N ASP A 46 0.16 -1.16 -6.10
CA ASP A 46 0.76 -1.38 -4.79
C ASP A 46 1.85 -0.32 -4.49
N TYR A 47 2.64 0.08 -5.49
CA TYR A 47 3.56 1.22 -5.35
C TYR A 47 2.83 2.51 -4.99
N ILE A 48 1.76 2.86 -5.71
CA ILE A 48 0.99 4.09 -5.43
C ILE A 48 0.44 4.05 -4.00
N LYS A 49 -0.08 2.91 -3.54
CA LYS A 49 -0.58 2.75 -2.17
C LYS A 49 0.53 2.98 -1.13
N ILE A 50 1.73 2.44 -1.35
CA ILE A 50 2.88 2.59 -0.45
C ILE A 50 3.30 4.06 -0.37
N LEU A 51 3.45 4.74 -1.52
CA LEU A 51 3.83 6.16 -1.58
C LEU A 51 2.80 7.01 -0.82
N VAL A 52 1.52 6.83 -1.14
CA VAL A 52 0.42 7.59 -0.52
C VAL A 52 0.33 7.34 0.99
N LEU A 53 0.55 6.11 1.46
CA LEU A 53 0.60 5.79 2.89
C LEU A 53 1.78 6.47 3.59
N ALA A 54 2.97 6.37 3.00
CA ALA A 54 4.19 6.93 3.56
C ALA A 54 4.11 8.45 3.68
N ASP A 55 3.69 9.13 2.61
CA ASP A 55 3.57 10.59 2.59
C ASP A 55 2.50 11.07 3.59
N THR A 56 1.39 10.34 3.74
CA THR A 56 0.31 10.69 4.68
C THR A 56 0.75 10.67 6.15
N PHE A 57 1.65 9.75 6.50
CA PHE A 57 2.14 9.57 7.87
C PHE A 57 3.56 10.10 8.09
N GLU A 58 4.11 10.80 7.10
CA GLU A 58 5.46 11.37 7.14
C GLU A 58 6.50 10.29 7.52
N LYS A 59 6.42 9.14 6.83
CA LYS A 59 7.27 7.97 7.07
C LYS A 59 8.12 7.63 5.86
N ASP A 60 9.30 7.05 6.12
CA ASP A 60 10.14 6.49 5.08
C ASP A 60 9.46 5.29 4.40
N TYR A 61 9.63 5.18 3.07
CA TYR A 61 9.07 4.07 2.29
C TYR A 61 9.55 2.70 2.81
N SER A 62 10.83 2.58 3.18
CA SER A 62 11.39 1.36 3.74
C SER A 62 10.72 0.96 5.06
N TYR A 63 10.32 1.93 5.88
CA TYR A 63 9.57 1.69 7.11
C TYR A 63 8.16 1.18 6.81
N VAL A 64 7.44 1.83 5.88
CA VAL A 64 6.10 1.44 5.46
C VAL A 64 6.07 0.02 4.89
N ILE A 65 7.02 -0.29 3.99
CA ILE A 65 7.21 -1.62 3.43
C ILE A 65 7.42 -2.63 4.56
N SER A 66 8.39 -2.39 5.45
CA SER A 66 8.69 -3.31 6.55
C SER A 66 7.46 -3.59 7.42
N GLU A 67 6.68 -2.56 7.77
CA GLU A 67 5.45 -2.72 8.55
C GLU A 67 4.38 -3.55 7.83
N ILE A 68 4.19 -3.35 6.51
CA ILE A 68 3.25 -4.15 5.71
C ILE A 68 3.69 -5.61 5.68
N PHE A 69 4.97 -5.88 5.47
CA PHE A 69 5.53 -7.24 5.41
C PHE A 69 5.50 -7.95 6.77
N LEU A 70 5.74 -7.22 7.88
CA LEU A 70 5.65 -7.76 9.23
C LEU A 70 4.22 -8.11 9.63
N LYS A 71 3.23 -7.34 9.16
CA LYS A 71 1.80 -7.56 9.48
C LYS A 71 1.06 -8.48 8.49
N SER A 72 1.65 -8.78 7.33
CA SER A 72 1.07 -9.66 6.31
C SER A 72 2.05 -10.79 5.92
N PRO A 73 2.11 -11.89 6.69
CA PRO A 73 3.08 -12.98 6.51
C PRO A 73 2.97 -13.73 5.17
N ARG A 74 1.85 -13.58 4.45
CA ARG A 74 1.53 -14.35 3.24
C ARG A 74 2.38 -13.96 2.01
N ILE A 75 3.02 -12.80 2.01
CA ILE A 75 3.91 -12.39 0.90
C ILE A 75 5.26 -13.12 0.99
N ARG A 76 5.68 -13.51 2.21
CA ARG A 76 6.99 -14.12 2.48
C ARG A 76 7.15 -15.53 1.91
N ILE A 77 6.05 -16.28 1.73
CA ILE A 77 6.12 -17.69 1.30
C ILE A 77 6.36 -17.79 -0.22
N LYS A 78 5.86 -16.85 -1.02
CA LYS A 78 6.01 -16.92 -2.50
C LYS A 78 7.40 -16.55 -3.02
N SER A 79 8.22 -15.85 -2.24
CA SER A 79 9.58 -15.46 -2.64
C SER A 79 10.65 -16.47 -2.22
N VAL A 80 10.33 -17.42 -1.34
CA VAL A 80 11.28 -18.45 -0.88
C VAL A 80 11.09 -19.78 -1.61
N GLU A 81 9.90 -20.06 -2.15
CA GLU A 81 9.63 -21.28 -2.92
C GLU A 81 10.10 -21.22 -4.40
N ASN A 82 10.64 -20.09 -4.86
CA ASN A 82 11.12 -19.90 -6.25
C ASN A 82 12.59 -19.44 -6.33
N MET A 83 13.42 -19.76 -5.32
CA MET A 83 14.88 -19.66 -5.41
C MET A 83 15.55 -21.03 -5.39
#